data_AF-A0A1M6LB24-F1
#
_entry.id   AF-A0A1M6LB24-F1
#
_cell.length_a   1.000
_cell.length_b   1.000
_cell.length_c   1.000
_cell.angle_alpha   90.00
_cell.angle_beta   90.00
_cell.angle_gamma   90.00
#
_symmetry.space_group_name_H-M   'P 1'
#
loop_
_entity.id
_entity.type
_entity.pdbx_description
1 polymer ?
#
loop_
_entity_poly.entity_id
_entity_poly.type
_entity_poly.pdbx_seq_one_letter_code
_entity_poly.pdbx_strand_id
1 'polypeptide(L)'
;MIARDLLQASEAALLVANCRPQMLPAVLDRLADETDRLLELQGEPAAPLRHAGQRIAAHLVTARAAHPAQPAAVMDALQDTLRQATLVLRLVEVLPMVPPPAVPLHWRTQAHRRPRFAVVQGGRA
;
A
#
# COMPACT_ATOMS: atom_id res chain seq x y z
N MET A 1 -7.38 -8.00 -9.12
CA MET A 1 -8.18 -8.53 -8.00
C MET A 1 -8.05 -7.60 -6.79
N ILE A 2 -6.85 -7.50 -6.19
CA ILE A 2 -6.53 -6.68 -5.00
C ILE A 2 -7.16 -5.26 -4.98
N ALA A 3 -7.05 -4.47 -6.05
CA ALA A 3 -7.56 -3.10 -6.06
C ALA A 3 -9.09 -2.98 -5.92
N ARG A 4 -9.84 -3.95 -6.48
CA ARG A 4 -11.31 -3.96 -6.38
C ARG A 4 -11.75 -4.41 -4.99
N ASP A 5 -11.06 -5.39 -4.41
CA ASP A 5 -11.34 -5.88 -3.07
C ASP A 5 -11.07 -4.80 -2.01
N LEU A 6 -9.97 -4.05 -2.16
CA LEU A 6 -9.62 -2.92 -1.30
C LEU A 6 -10.66 -1.78 -1.38
N LEU A 7 -11.17 -1.49 -2.58
CA LEU A 7 -12.24 -0.49 -2.76
C LEU A 7 -13.52 -0.92 -2.06
N GLN A 8 -13.97 -2.16 -2.28
CA GLN A 8 -15.16 -2.70 -1.63
C GLN A 8 -15.03 -2.74 -0.11
N ALA A 9 -13.85 -3.11 0.41
CA ALA A 9 -13.58 -3.10 1.85
C ALA A 9 -13.65 -1.66 2.42
N SER A 10 -13.18 -0.67 1.67
CA SER A 10 -13.21 0.75 2.07
C SER A 10 -14.65 1.28 2.13
N GLU A 11 -15.47 0.96 1.13
CA GLU A 11 -16.91 1.30 1.11
C GLU A 11 -17.66 0.63 2.27
N ALA A 12 -17.38 -0.65 2.51
CA ALA A 12 -17.97 -1.39 3.62
C ALA A 12 -17.60 -0.77 4.98
N ALA A 13 -16.36 -0.31 5.16
CA ALA A 13 -15.93 0.35 6.39
C ALA A 13 -16.67 1.66 6.66
N LEU A 14 -16.90 2.48 5.63
CA LEU A 14 -17.70 3.70 5.75
C LEU A 14 -19.15 3.39 6.13
N LEU A 15 -19.75 2.36 5.52
CA LEU A 15 -21.11 1.95 5.85
C LEU A 15 -21.20 1.42 7.29
N VAL A 16 -20.22 0.60 7.71
CA VAL A 16 -20.18 0.05 9.07
C VAL A 16 -19.92 1.14 10.11
N ALA A 17 -19.04 2.10 9.85
CA ALA A 17 -18.81 3.23 10.74
C ALA A 17 -20.09 4.04 11.00
N ASN A 18 -20.94 4.20 9.98
CA ASN A 18 -22.22 4.91 10.10
C ASN A 18 -23.33 4.08 10.76
N CYS A 19 -23.47 2.80 10.35
CA CYS A 19 -24.64 2.01 10.70
C CYS A 19 -24.43 1.04 11.88
N ARG A 20 -23.19 0.58 12.09
CA ARG A 20 -22.83 -0.44 13.08
C ARG A 20 -21.41 -0.20 13.62
N PRO A 21 -21.12 0.94 14.28
CA PRO A 21 -19.77 1.32 14.69
C PRO A 21 -19.10 0.29 15.62
N GLN A 22 -19.86 -0.53 16.34
CA GLN A 22 -19.35 -1.66 17.13
C GLN A 22 -18.68 -2.76 16.31
N MET A 23 -18.99 -2.88 15.02
CA MET A 23 -18.35 -3.82 14.10
C MET A 23 -17.12 -3.22 13.42
N LEU A 24 -16.84 -1.93 13.63
CA LEU A 24 -15.78 -1.22 12.94
C LEU A 24 -14.39 -1.85 13.16
N PRO A 25 -13.99 -2.30 14.37
CA PRO A 25 -12.67 -2.93 14.57
C PRO A 25 -12.42 -4.10 13.61
N ALA A 26 -13.37 -5.01 13.48
CA ALA A 26 -13.25 -6.18 12.59
C ALA A 26 -13.14 -5.78 11.11
N VAL A 27 -13.80 -4.70 10.70
CA VAL A 27 -13.70 -4.20 9.32
C VAL A 27 -12.38 -3.49 9.07
N LEU A 28 -11.86 -2.75 10.07
CA LEU A 28 -10.55 -2.14 10.02
C LEU A 28 -9.41 -3.18 9.98
N ASP A 29 -9.60 -4.35 10.57
CA ASP A 29 -8.67 -5.48 10.45
C ASP A 29 -8.66 -6.04 9.04
N ARG A 30 -9.83 -6.30 8.46
CA ARG A 30 -9.93 -6.74 7.06
C ARG A 30 -9.32 -5.72 6.08
N LEU A 31 -9.52 -4.43 6.32
CA LEU A 31 -8.90 -3.38 5.50
C LEU A 31 -7.37 -3.38 5.63
N ALA A 32 -6.83 -3.66 6.82
CA ALA A 32 -5.40 -3.80 7.01
C ALA A 32 -4.85 -4.98 6.21
N ASP A 33 -5.52 -6.14 6.25
CA ASP A 33 -5.09 -7.32 5.47
C ASP A 33 -5.02 -7.04 3.96
N GLU A 34 -6.03 -6.37 3.40
CA GLU A 34 -6.02 -6.00 1.97
C GLU A 34 -4.95 -4.94 1.65
N THR A 35 -4.66 -4.07 2.61
CA THR A 35 -3.60 -3.06 2.48
C THR A 35 -2.22 -3.72 2.50
N ASP A 36 -2.00 -4.70 3.38
CA ASP A 36 -0.74 -5.45 3.47
C ASP A 36 -0.44 -6.19 2.17
N ARG A 37 -1.45 -6.80 1.54
CA ARG A 37 -1.31 -7.40 0.20
C ARG A 37 -0.85 -6.40 -0.86
N LEU A 38 -1.26 -5.13 -0.75
CA LEU A 38 -0.81 -4.07 -1.64
C LEU A 38 0.65 -3.68 -1.38
N LEU A 39 1.07 -3.70 -0.11
CA LEU A 39 2.45 -3.42 0.31
C LEU A 39 3.43 -4.53 -0.09
N GLU A 40 2.97 -5.78 -0.17
CA GLU A 40 3.75 -6.94 -0.60
C GLU A 40 4.06 -6.97 -2.11
N LEU A 41 3.41 -6.11 -2.91
CA LEU A 41 3.64 -6.06 -4.35
C LEU A 41 5.11 -5.71 -4.67
N GLN A 42 5.76 -6.53 -5.49
CA GLN A 42 7.18 -6.36 -5.84
C GLN A 42 7.39 -5.69 -7.20
N GLY A 43 8.56 -5.08 -7.39
CA GLY A 43 8.98 -4.42 -8.62
C GLY A 43 8.79 -2.91 -8.62
N GLU A 44 9.53 -2.23 -9.52
CA GLU A 44 9.43 -0.79 -9.76
C GLU A 44 8.04 -0.34 -10.23
N PRO A 45 7.35 -1.05 -11.14
CA PRO A 45 6.00 -0.65 -11.58
C PRO A 45 4.96 -0.66 -10.45
N ALA A 46 5.20 -1.43 -9.39
CA ALA A 46 4.33 -1.50 -8.22
C ALA A 46 4.63 -0.42 -7.16
N ALA A 47 5.68 0.39 -7.32
CA ALA A 47 6.03 1.43 -6.35
C ALA A 47 4.89 2.45 -6.10
N PRO A 48 4.14 2.93 -7.11
CA PRO A 48 3.00 3.81 -6.88
C PRO A 48 1.88 3.13 -6.06
N LEU A 49 1.67 1.83 -6.27
CA LEU A 49 0.67 1.03 -5.54
C LEU A 49 1.09 0.86 -4.07
N ARG A 50 2.36 0.55 -3.80
CA ARG A 50 2.89 0.49 -2.43
C ARG A 50 2.79 1.83 -1.72
N HIS A 51 3.09 2.93 -2.40
CA HIS A 51 2.97 4.26 -1.78
C HIS A 51 1.51 4.57 -1.42
N ALA A 52 0.55 4.25 -2.29
CA ALA A 52 -0.86 4.37 -1.95
C ALA A 52 -1.26 3.46 -0.76
N GLY A 53 -0.74 2.22 -0.71
CA GLY A 53 -0.92 1.32 0.43
C GLY A 53 -0.39 1.88 1.74
N GLN A 54 0.79 2.52 1.73
CA GLN A 54 1.36 3.15 2.93
C GLN A 54 0.47 4.29 3.44
N ARG A 55 -0.12 5.07 2.54
CA ARG A 55 -1.07 6.13 2.91
C ARG A 55 -2.34 5.54 3.53
N ILE A 56 -2.87 4.48 2.93
CA ILE A 56 -4.03 3.76 3.49
C ILE A 56 -3.71 3.24 4.88
N ALA A 57 -2.56 2.57 5.07
CA ALA A 57 -2.13 2.08 6.38
C ALA A 57 -2.05 3.20 7.42
N ALA A 58 -1.52 4.37 7.06
CA ALA A 58 -1.49 5.53 7.95
C ALA A 58 -2.90 6.01 8.34
N HIS A 59 -3.83 6.07 7.38
CA HIS A 59 -5.22 6.42 7.67
C HIS A 59 -5.91 5.39 8.57
N LEU A 60 -5.63 4.09 8.39
CA LEU A 60 -6.16 3.03 9.25
C LEU A 60 -5.65 3.15 10.69
N VAL A 61 -4.38 3.49 10.89
CA VAL A 61 -3.83 3.77 12.23
C VAL A 61 -4.56 4.93 12.88
N THR A 62 -4.78 6.02 12.15
CA THR A 62 -5.55 7.17 12.64
C THR A 62 -6.99 6.78 13.00
N ALA A 63 -7.67 6.03 12.15
CA ALA A 63 -9.03 5.56 12.40
C ALA A 63 -9.12 4.67 13.64
N ARG A 64 -8.16 3.75 13.83
CA ARG A 64 -8.09 2.89 15.03
C ARG A 64 -7.84 3.69 16.29
N ALA A 65 -6.92 4.66 16.26
CA ALA A 65 -6.61 5.50 17.42
C ALA A 65 -7.78 6.44 17.79
N ALA A 66 -8.52 6.90 16.80
CA ALA A 66 -9.69 7.75 16.99
C ALA A 66 -10.93 6.97 17.47
N HIS A 67 -11.03 5.67 17.16
CA HIS A 67 -12.17 4.85 17.58
C HIS A 67 -12.03 4.38 19.05
N PRO A 68 -13.10 4.44 19.87
CA PRO A 68 -14.43 4.98 19.61
C PRO A 68 -14.58 6.47 19.97
N ALA A 69 -13.53 7.12 20.47
CA ALA A 69 -13.59 8.45 21.10
C ALA A 69 -13.97 9.60 20.16
N GLN A 70 -13.63 9.52 18.86
CA GLN A 70 -13.78 10.61 17.89
C GLN A 70 -14.37 10.11 16.56
N PRO A 71 -15.70 9.93 16.47
CA PRO A 71 -16.36 9.41 15.28
C PRO A 71 -16.10 10.23 14.01
N ALA A 72 -15.99 11.56 14.12
CA ALA A 72 -15.68 12.43 12.99
C ALA A 72 -14.30 12.13 12.38
N ALA A 73 -13.27 12.02 13.23
CA ALA A 73 -11.90 11.70 12.79
C ALA A 73 -11.81 10.29 12.16
N VAL A 74 -12.61 9.34 12.66
CA VAL A 74 -12.75 8.01 12.03
C VAL A 74 -13.34 8.14 10.63
N MET A 75 -14.41 8.92 10.47
CA MET A 75 -15.05 9.12 9.17
C MET A 75 -14.12 9.79 8.17
N ASP A 76 -13.39 10.83 8.59
CA ASP A 76 -12.42 11.53 7.74
C ASP A 76 -11.31 10.57 7.27
N ALA A 77 -10.75 9.78 8.17
CA ALA A 77 -9.72 8.79 7.84
C ALA A 77 -10.23 7.70 6.88
N LEU A 78 -11.48 7.24 7.04
CA LEU A 78 -12.09 6.28 6.13
C LEU A 78 -12.40 6.87 4.75
N GLN A 79 -12.80 8.14 4.68
CA GLN A 79 -12.99 8.85 3.41
C GLN A 79 -11.67 9.02 2.65
N ASP A 80 -10.59 9.38 3.36
CA ASP A 80 -9.26 9.45 2.77
C ASP A 80 -8.77 8.07 2.29
N THR A 81 -9.06 7.01 3.06
CA THR A 81 -8.79 5.61 2.66
C THR A 81 -9.52 5.26 1.36
N LEU A 82 -10.81 5.57 1.26
CA LEU A 82 -11.59 5.34 0.04
C LEU A 82 -11.00 6.08 -1.17
N ARG A 83 -10.57 7.33 -0.97
CA ARG A 83 -9.93 8.13 -2.02
C ARG A 83 -8.65 7.47 -2.52
N GLN A 84 -7.82 6.96 -1.61
CA GLN A 84 -6.61 6.21 -1.98
C GLN A 84 -6.93 4.88 -2.68
N ALA A 85 -7.91 4.10 -2.19
CA ALA A 85 -8.34 2.86 -2.83
C ALA A 85 -8.84 3.08 -4.27
N THR A 86 -9.56 4.20 -4.50
CA THR A 86 -9.98 4.62 -5.84
C THR A 86 -8.78 4.93 -6.74
N LEU A 87 -7.75 5.61 -6.20
CA LEU A 87 -6.51 5.85 -6.94
C LEU A 87 -5.77 4.56 -7.26
N VAL A 88 -5.72 3.61 -6.32
CA VAL A 88 -5.13 2.27 -6.54
C VAL A 88 -5.82 1.56 -7.70
N LEU A 89 -7.16 1.57 -7.74
CA LEU A 89 -7.91 0.98 -8.86
C LEU A 89 -7.53 1.63 -10.20
N ARG A 90 -7.51 2.97 -10.27
CA ARG A 90 -7.11 3.70 -11.48
C ARG A 90 -5.66 3.42 -11.88
N LEU A 91 -4.74 3.34 -10.92
CA LEU A 91 -3.34 3.04 -11.18
C LEU A 91 -3.18 1.63 -11.75
N VAL A 92 -3.93 0.64 -11.25
CA VAL A 92 -3.93 -0.72 -11.81
C VAL A 92 -4.50 -0.77 -13.23
N GLU A 93 -5.50 0.07 -13.56
CA GLU A 93 -6.06 0.16 -14.91
C GLU A 93 -5.12 0.84 -15.91
N VAL A 94 -4.28 1.77 -15.45
CA VAL A 94 -3.38 2.57 -16.31
C VAL A 94 -1.97 1.98 -16.39
N LEU A 95 -1.48 1.32 -15.34
CA LEU A 95 -0.17 0.69 -15.34
C LEU A 95 -0.25 -0.64 -16.10
N PRO A 96 0.50 -0.84 -17.20
CA PRO A 96 0.71 -2.18 -17.72
C PRO A 96 1.49 -2.95 -16.64
N MET A 97 0.80 -3.85 -15.93
CA MET A 97 1.43 -4.85 -15.08
C MET A 97 2.20 -5.82 -15.98
N VAL A 98 3.38 -5.38 -16.45
CA VAL A 98 4.31 -6.25 -17.16
C VAL A 98 4.77 -7.29 -16.14
N PRO A 99 4.57 -8.60 -16.39
CA PRO A 99 5.12 -9.61 -15.51
C PRO A 99 6.63 -9.36 -15.41
N PRO A 100 7.24 -9.43 -14.21
CA PRO A 100 8.66 -9.18 -14.07
C PRO A 100 9.40 -10.08 -15.06
N PRO A 101 10.45 -9.59 -15.76
CA PRO A 101 11.30 -10.48 -16.53
C PRO A 101 11.74 -11.60 -15.58
N ALA A 102 11.55 -12.85 -15.98
CA ALA A 102 11.99 -13.99 -15.21
C ALA A 102 13.51 -13.89 -15.09
N VAL A 103 13.99 -13.24 -14.03
CA VAL A 103 15.41 -13.10 -13.77
C VAL A 103 15.90 -14.52 -13.46
N PRO A 104 16.75 -15.11 -14.31
CA PRO A 104 17.19 -16.47 -14.09
C PRO A 104 17.95 -16.53 -12.76
N LEU A 105 17.69 -17.59 -11.98
CA LEU A 105 18.10 -17.72 -10.57
C LEU A 105 19.59 -17.41 -10.30
N HIS A 106 20.46 -17.60 -11.30
CA HIS A 106 21.90 -17.35 -11.20
C HIS A 106 22.28 -15.86 -11.08
N TRP A 107 21.39 -14.91 -11.39
CA TRP A 107 21.61 -13.47 -11.16
C TRP A 107 21.22 -13.00 -9.75
N ARG A 108 20.38 -13.74 -9.01
CA ARG A 108 20.00 -13.37 -7.62
C ARG A 108 21.16 -13.48 -6.63
N THR A 109 22.19 -14.28 -6.93
CA THR A 109 23.35 -14.51 -6.06
C THR A 109 24.45 -13.45 -6.15
N GLN A 110 24.37 -12.47 -7.05
CA GLN A 110 25.42 -11.43 -7.19
C GLN A 110 25.16 -10.12 -6.43
N ALA A 111 23.92 -9.87 -5.96
CA ALA A 111 23.56 -8.60 -5.33
C ALA A 111 24.18 -8.36 -3.92
N HIS A 112 24.87 -9.34 -3.33
CA HIS A 112 25.55 -9.17 -2.04
C HIS A 112 27.02 -8.73 -2.14
N ARG A 113 27.58 -8.54 -3.34
CA ARG A 113 28.88 -7.86 -3.47
C ARG A 113 28.64 -6.38 -3.73
N ARG A 114 28.75 -5.59 -2.66
CA ARG A 114 28.84 -4.12 -2.71
C ARG A 114 29.71 -3.71 -3.92
N PRO A 115 29.27 -2.78 -4.78
CA PRO A 115 30.19 -2.15 -5.71
C PRO A 115 31.21 -1.37 -4.88
N ARG A 116 32.46 -1.86 -4.82
CA ARG A 116 33.60 -1.03 -4.44
C ARG A 116 33.78 -0.06 -5.60
N PHE A 117 33.27 1.15 -5.46
CA PHE A 117 33.69 2.27 -6.28
C PHE A 117 35.21 2.41 -6.10
N ALA A 118 35.97 2.09 -7.14
CA ALA A 118 37.36 2.51 -7.22
C ALA A 118 37.34 4.03 -7.43
N VAL A 119 37.59 4.77 -6.36
CA VAL A 119 37.95 6.18 -6.44
C VAL A 119 39.23 6.24 -7.28
N VAL A 120 39.12 6.68 -8.54
CA VAL A 120 40.28 7.03 -9.35
C VAL A 120 40.85 8.30 -8.75
N GLN A 121 41.83 8.14 -7.86
CA GLN A 121 42.65 9.25 -7.39
C GLN A 121 43.43 9.79 -8.60
N GLY A 122 43.23 11.07 -8.92
CA GLY A 122 44.09 11.78 -9.85
C GLY A 122 45.53 11.77 -9.36
N GLY A 123 46.45 11.45 -10.26
CA GLY A 123 47.88 11.54 -10.04
C GLY A 123 48.58 11.71 -11.39
N ARG A 124 48.99 12.94 -11.68
CA ARG A 124 49.87 13.35 -12.78
C ARG A 124 51.14 12.50 -12.84
N ALA A 125 51.57 12.18 -14.06
CA ALA A 125 52.94 12.37 -14.54
C ALA A 125 52.89 12.58 -16.05
#